data_AF-A0A973CJC5-F1
#
_entry.id   AF-A0A973CJC5-F1
#
_cell.length_a   1.000
_cell.length_b   1.000
_cell.length_c   1.000
_cell.angle_alpha   90.00
_cell.angle_beta   90.00
_cell.angle_gamma   90.00
#
_symmetry.space_group_name_H-M   'P 1'
#
loop_
_entity.id
_entity.type
_entity.pdbx_description
1 polymer ?
#
loop_
_entity_poly.entity_id
_entity_poly.type
_entity_poly.pdbx_seq_one_letter_code
_entity_poly.pdbx_strand_id
1 'polypeptide(L)'
;METGYKVHGFTLLEKEFVEEIKTDSYAFIHDKTKAELRVLACDDDNKVFCISFRTPPSDHSGVPHILEHSVLNGSKKYPVKEP
;
A
#
# COMPACT_ATOMS: atom_id res chain seq x y z
N MET A 1 0.23 19.35 7.11
CA MET A 1 0.71 18.29 8.02
C MET A 1 2.21 18.41 8.08
N GLU A 2 2.78 18.44 9.28
CA GLU A 2 4.23 18.48 9.49
C GLU A 2 4.74 17.08 9.84
N THR A 3 6.02 16.83 9.61
CA THR A 3 6.67 15.57 9.97
C THR A 3 6.50 15.29 11.47
N GLY A 4 6.34 14.01 11.82
CA GLY A 4 5.98 13.58 13.18
C GLY A 4 4.48 13.59 13.48
N TYR A 5 3.63 14.11 12.59
CA TYR A 5 2.17 13.97 12.71
C TYR A 5 1.75 12.50 12.80
N LYS A 6 0.88 12.18 13.77
CA LYS A 6 0.40 10.82 14.03
C LYS A 6 -1.09 10.67 13.77
N VAL A 7 -1.47 9.60 13.08
CA VAL A 7 -2.87 9.30 12.75
C VAL A 7 -3.09 7.80 12.57
N HIS A 8 -4.11 7.23 13.21
CA HIS A 8 -4.47 5.80 13.08
C HIS A 8 -3.31 4.79 13.22
N GLY A 9 -2.31 5.10 14.04
CA GLY A 9 -1.11 4.26 14.24
C GLY A 9 0.00 4.47 13.21
N PHE A 10 -0.14 5.44 12.30
CA PHE A 10 0.88 5.87 11.35
C PHE A 10 1.53 7.18 11.79
N THR A 11 2.82 7.31 11.53
CA THR A 11 3.59 8.55 11.72
C THR A 11 4.06 9.08 10.37
N LEU A 12 3.81 10.36 10.09
CA LEU A 12 4.30 11.07 8.90
C LEU A 12 5.82 11.26 9.00
N LEU A 13 6.57 10.71 8.06
CA LEU A 13 8.03 10.81 8.01
C LEU A 13 8.48 11.93 7.08
N GLU A 14 7.80 12.09 5.95
CA GLU A 14 8.20 13.00 4.89
C GLU A 14 6.98 13.58 4.20
N LYS A 15 7.08 14.87 3.84
CA LYS A 15 6.16 15.56 2.95
C LYS A 15 7.00 16.27 1.89
N GLU A 16 6.63 16.08 0.62
CA GLU A 16 7.21 16.81 -0.50
C GLU A 16 6.16 17.10 -1.56
N PHE A 17 6.40 18.10 -2.41
CA PHE A 17 5.60 18.34 -3.60
C PHE A 17 6.39 17.87 -4.82
N VAL A 18 5.80 17.00 -5.63
CA VAL A 18 6.43 16.42 -6.82
C VAL A 18 5.99 17.23 -8.04
N GLU A 19 6.86 18.14 -8.49
CA GLU A 19 6.58 19.10 -9.56
C GLU A 19 6.18 18.43 -10.89
N GLU A 20 6.85 17.33 -11.27
CA GLU A 20 6.66 16.67 -12.57
C GLU A 20 5.23 16.12 -12.75
N ILE A 21 4.57 15.77 -11.64
CA ILE A 21 3.20 15.25 -11.61
C ILE A 21 2.24 16.16 -10.82
N LYS A 22 2.67 17.36 -10.42
CA LYS A 22 1.90 18.36 -9.67
C LYS A 22 1.12 17.78 -8.48
N THR A 23 1.78 16.97 -7.67
CA THR A 23 1.13 16.15 -6.65
C THR A 23 1.83 16.31 -5.30
N ASP A 24 1.04 16.50 -4.23
CA ASP A 24 1.56 16.42 -2.87
C ASP A 24 1.81 14.95 -2.51
N SER A 25 3.02 14.64 -2.07
CA SER A 25 3.46 13.31 -1.70
C SER A 25 3.76 13.24 -0.21
N TYR A 26 3.24 12.20 0.45
CA TYR A 26 3.41 11.96 1.88
C TYR A 26 3.88 10.53 2.11
N ALA A 27 4.99 10.34 2.84
CA ALA A 27 5.40 9.03 3.33
C ALA A 27 5.11 8.87 4.82
N PHE A 28 4.40 7.80 5.15
CA PHE A 28 4.07 7.38 6.49
C PHE A 28 4.67 6.01 6.81
N ILE A 29 4.90 5.75 8.09
CA ILE A 29 5.22 4.42 8.61
C ILE A 29 4.22 4.02 9.68
N HIS A 30 3.73 2.77 9.64
CA HIS A 30 2.90 2.23 10.69
C HIS A 30 3.76 1.89 11.92
N ASP A 31 3.47 2.50 13.06
CA ASP A 31 4.31 2.44 14.27
C ASP A 31 4.56 1.00 14.74
N LYS A 32 3.55 0.13 14.63
CA LYS A 32 3.60 -1.25 15.12
C LYS A 32 4.23 -2.23 14.12
N THR A 33 3.77 -2.24 12.87
CA THR A 33 4.21 -3.26 11.87
C THR A 33 5.36 -2.79 11.00
N LYS A 34 5.69 -1.49 11.05
CA LYS A 34 6.66 -0.84 10.15
C LYS A 34 6.27 -0.88 8.67
N ALA A 35 4.99 -1.15 8.38
CA ALA A 35 4.47 -1.03 7.03
C ALA A 35 4.58 0.41 6.55
N GLU A 36 5.08 0.58 5.33
CA GLU A 36 5.20 1.89 4.68
C GLU A 36 3.90 2.22 3.95
N LEU A 37 3.50 3.48 3.98
CA LEU A 37 2.34 4.01 3.27
C LEU A 37 2.78 5.28 2.54
N ARG A 38 2.63 5.29 1.22
CA ARG A 38 2.83 6.49 0.39
C ARG A 38 1.48 6.99 -0.09
N VAL A 39 1.20 8.27 0.13
CA VAL A 39 -0.02 8.94 -0.34
C VAL A 39 0.38 9.97 -1.39
N LEU A 40 -0.24 9.88 -2.55
CA LEU A 40 -0.16 10.85 -3.63
C LEU A 40 -1.51 11.58 -3.67
N ALA A 41 -1.51 12.85 -3.28
CA ALA A 41 -2.70 13.69 -3.23
C ALA A 41 -2.68 14.67 -4.40
N CYS A 42 -3.53 14.40 -5.38
CA CYS A 42 -3.76 15.24 -6.55
C CYS A 42 -5.26 15.53 -6.72
N ASP A 43 -5.58 16.44 -7.63
CA ASP A 43 -6.95 16.83 -7.98
C ASP A 43 -7.54 15.87 -9.04
N ASP A 44 -7.59 14.57 -8.72
CA ASP A 44 -8.22 13.52 -9.52
C ASP A 44 -9.28 12.79 -8.69
N ASP A 45 -10.49 12.67 -9.24
CA ASP A 45 -11.60 11.97 -8.61
C ASP A 45 -11.40 10.43 -8.57
N ASN A 46 -10.55 9.90 -9.44
CA ASN A 46 -10.25 8.47 -9.52
C ASN A 46 -9.26 8.07 -8.44
N LYS A 47 -9.79 7.51 -7.36
CA LYS A 47 -8.98 7.02 -6.24
C LYS A 47 -8.45 5.62 -6.52
N VAL A 48 -7.15 5.46 -6.39
CA VAL A 48 -6.46 4.17 -6.52
C VAL A 48 -5.81 3.79 -5.19
N PHE A 49 -5.91 2.52 -4.84
CA PHE A 49 -5.17 1.93 -3.72
C PHE A 49 -4.36 0.75 -4.24
N CYS A 50 -3.10 0.66 -3.83
CA CYS A 50 -2.22 -0.44 -4.15
C CYS A 50 -1.52 -0.92 -2.88
N ILE A 51 -1.25 -2.22 -2.81
CA ILE A 51 -0.44 -2.85 -1.78
C ILE A 51 0.56 -3.78 -2.43
N SER A 52 1.81 -3.72 -1.99
CA SER A 52 2.92 -4.48 -2.56
C SER A 52 3.60 -5.31 -1.49
N PHE A 53 3.98 -6.53 -1.84
CA PHE A 53 4.75 -7.44 -1.00
C PHE A 53 6.04 -7.84 -1.72
N ARG A 54 7.15 -7.94 -0.98
CA ARG A 54 8.42 -8.42 -1.54
C ARG A 54 8.38 -9.95 -1.68
N THR A 55 8.29 -10.45 -2.91
CA THR A 55 8.14 -11.90 -3.21
C THR A 55 9.21 -12.44 -4.17
N PRO A 56 10.50 -12.45 -3.80
CA PRO A 56 11.54 -13.05 -4.63
C PRO A 56 11.33 -14.57 -4.74
N PRO A 57 11.22 -15.15 -5.94
CA PRO A 57 11.05 -16.59 -6.10
C PRO A 57 12.34 -17.32 -5.74
N SER A 58 12.22 -18.43 -5.00
CA SER A 58 13.35 -19.34 -4.70
C SER A 58 13.59 -20.36 -5.81
N ASP A 59 12.61 -20.59 -6.67
CA ASP A 59 12.62 -21.57 -7.75
C ASP A 59 11.60 -21.19 -8.87
N HIS A 60 11.41 -22.09 -9.84
CA HIS A 60 10.52 -21.90 -11.00
C HIS A 60 9.11 -22.48 -10.81
N SER A 61 8.70 -22.81 -9.58
CA SER A 61 7.37 -23.38 -9.31
C SER A 61 6.21 -22.41 -9.57
N GLY A 62 6.48 -21.10 -9.63
CA GLY A 62 5.46 -20.07 -9.81
C GLY A 62 4.66 -19.78 -8.54
N VAL A 63 5.12 -20.19 -7.36
CA VAL A 63 4.41 -19.97 -6.08
C VAL A 63 3.93 -18.53 -5.84
N PRO A 64 4.72 -17.46 -6.10
CA PRO A 64 4.23 -16.08 -5.94
C PRO A 64 3.03 -15.76 -6.84
N HIS A 65 3.06 -16.22 -8.09
CA HIS A 65 1.97 -16.06 -9.06
C HIS A 65 0.72 -16.82 -8.60
N ILE A 66 0.88 -18.08 -8.18
CA ILE A 66 -0.23 -18.88 -7.66
C ILE A 66 -0.86 -18.21 -6.44
N LEU A 67 -0.04 -17.63 -5.56
CA LEU A 67 -0.50 -16.91 -4.37
C LEU A 67 -1.33 -15.68 -4.73
N GLU A 68 -0.90 -14.88 -5.70
CA GLU A 68 -1.62 -13.70 -6.19
C GLU A 68 -3.08 -14.04 -6.57
N HIS A 69 -3.30 -15.10 -7.36
CA HIS A 69 -4.64 -15.54 -7.69
C HIS A 69 -5.39 -16.13 -6.49
N SER A 70 -4.69 -16.87 -5.63
CA SER A 70 -5.31 -17.61 -4.53
C SER A 70 -5.86 -16.67 -3.45
N VAL A 71 -5.20 -15.55 -3.17
CA VAL A 71 -5.64 -14.60 -2.12
C VAL A 71 -6.90 -13.83 -2.49
N LEU A 72 -7.30 -13.84 -3.76
CA LEU A 72 -8.54 -13.22 -4.24
C LEU A 72 -9.76 -14.15 -4.11
N ASN A 73 -9.56 -15.44 -3.82
CA ASN A 73 -10.62 -16.45 -3.73
C ASN A 73 -11.26 -16.54 -2.32
N GLY A 74 -11.27 -15.43 -1.58
CA GLY A 74 -11.87 -15.32 -0.26
C GLY A 74 -10.88 -15.04 0.88
N SER A 75 -11.42 -14.63 2.02
CA SER A 75 -10.67 -14.30 3.24
C SER A 75 -11.45 -14.72 4.49
N LYS A 76 -10.81 -14.66 5.66
CA LYS A 76 -11.49 -14.93 6.95
C LYS A 76 -12.73 -14.05 7.17
N LYS A 77 -12.70 -12.80 6.69
CA LYS A 77 -13.82 -11.85 6.84
C LYS A 77 -14.86 -12.01 5.72
N TYR A 78 -14.43 -12.41 4.53
CA TYR A 78 -15.27 -12.58 3.34
C TYR A 78 -15.00 -13.96 2.74
N PRO A 79 -15.60 -15.04 3.27
CA PRO A 79 -15.20 -16.43 2.98
C PRO A 79 -15.78 -17.01 1.67
N VAL A 80 -16.48 -16.21 0.89
CA VAL A 80 -17.12 -16.66 -0.36
C VAL A 80 -16.08 -16.74 -1.47
N LYS A 81 -16.22 -17.74 -2.33
CA LYS A 81 -15.22 -18.14 -3.34
C LYS A 81 -15.28 -17.34 -4.65
N GLU A 82 -16.16 -16.35 -4.75
CA GLU A 82 -16.38 -15.52 -5.93
C GLU A 82 -16.75 -14.08 -5.49
N PRO A 83 -16.38 -13.03 -6.25
CA PRO A 83 -16.85 -11.67 -6.00
C PRO A 83 -18.36 -11.52 -6.19
#